data_AF-A0A973X5R2-F1
#
_entry.id   AF-A0A973X5R2-F1
#
_cell.length_a   1.000
_cell.length_b   1.000
_cell.length_c   1.000
_cell.angle_alpha   90.00
_cell.angle_beta   90.00
_cell.angle_gamma   90.00
#
_symmetry.space_group_name_H-M   'P 1'
#
loop_
_entity.id
_entity.type
_entity.pdbx_description
1 polymer ?
#
loop_
_entity_poly.entity_id
_entity_poly.type
_entity_poly.pdbx_seq_one_letter_code
_entity_poly.pdbx_strand_id
1 'polypeptide(L)'
;MCLLRRPLYQRSEGADDDRWRLVFDTETKRLFVEHEKTRGDMRGGGTATATDEIEVADFLTQQGHGQRELARLLGTLFEQHPAAARPHVG
;
A
#
# COMPACT_ATOMS: atom_id res chain seq x y z
N MET A 1 -17.91 5.70 1.20
CA MET A 1 -16.49 5.32 1.08
C MET A 1 -16.01 5.42 -0.36
N CYS A 2 -15.34 6.51 -0.69
CA CYS A 2 -14.60 6.65 -1.94
C CYS A 2 -13.11 6.41 -1.62
N LEU A 3 -12.63 5.21 -1.98
CA LEU A 3 -11.29 4.72 -1.64
C LEU A 3 -10.38 4.79 -2.86
N LEU A 4 -9.28 5.53 -2.75
CA LEU A 4 -8.21 5.53 -3.75
C LEU A 4 -7.19 4.47 -3.36
N ARG A 5 -6.86 3.56 -4.27
CA ARG A 5 -5.94 2.44 -4.03
C ARG A 5 -4.74 2.51 -4.95
N ARG A 6 -3.54 2.35 -4.39
CA ARG A 6 -2.30 2.21 -5.14
C ARG A 6 -1.64 0.87 -4.77
N PRO A 7 -1.39 -0.03 -5.73
CA PRO A 7 -0.66 -1.27 -5.45
C PRO A 7 0.75 -0.99 -4.91
N LEU A 8 1.15 -1.74 -3.88
CA LEU A 8 2.50 -1.72 -3.32
C LEU A 8 3.26 -2.99 -3.69
N TYR A 9 2.63 -4.15 -3.49
CA TYR A 9 3.24 -5.45 -3.76
C TYR A 9 2.16 -6.50 -3.99
N GLN A 10 2.43 -7.44 -4.88
CA GLN A 10 1.59 -8.61 -5.09
C GLN A 10 2.45 -9.85 -5.23
N ARG A 11 2.02 -10.93 -4.59
CA ARG A 11 2.60 -12.27 -4.75
C ARG A 11 1.48 -13.27 -4.92
N SER A 12 1.49 -13.99 -6.02
CA SER A 12 0.52 -15.06 -6.30
C SER A 12 1.26 -16.39 -6.44
N GLU A 13 0.73 -17.43 -5.80
CA GLU A 13 1.29 -18.78 -5.81
C GLU A 13 0.15 -19.81 -5.84
N GLY A 14 -0.14 -20.35 -7.02
CA GLY A 14 -1.28 -21.26 -7.20
C GLY A 14 -2.62 -20.55 -6.92
N ALA A 15 -3.39 -21.07 -5.95
CA ALA A 15 -4.64 -20.48 -5.49
C ALA A 15 -4.44 -19.41 -4.39
N ASP A 16 -3.21 -19.27 -3.89
CA ASP A 16 -2.87 -18.28 -2.88
C ASP A 16 -2.47 -16.96 -3.52
N ASP A 17 -2.92 -15.85 -2.93
CA ASP A 17 -2.63 -14.51 -3.42
C ASP A 17 -2.52 -13.52 -2.26
N ASP A 18 -1.40 -12.80 -2.19
CA ASP A 18 -1.14 -11.75 -1.23
C ASP A 18 -1.06 -10.42 -1.97
N ARG A 19 -2.04 -9.54 -1.76
CA ARG A 19 -2.12 -8.21 -2.38
C ARG A 19 -2.00 -7.12 -1.32
N TRP A 20 -1.00 -6.27 -1.47
CA TRP A 20 -0.72 -5.13 -0.60
C TRP A 20 -0.99 -3.83 -1.34
N ARG A 21 -1.80 -2.94 -0.76
CA ARG A 21 -2.22 -1.69 -1.38
C ARG A 21 -2.13 -0.55 -0.37
N LEU A 22 -1.66 0.62 -0.81
CA LEU A 22 -1.83 1.87 -0.07
C LEU A 22 -3.23 2.38 -0.37
N VAL A 23 -4.01 2.66 0.66
CA VAL A 23 -5.40 3.10 0.56
C VAL A 23 -5.57 4.46 1.19
N PHE A 24 -6.11 5.40 0.43
CA PHE A 24 -6.56 6.69 0.92
C PHE A 24 -8.09 6.72 0.93
N ASP A 25 -8.67 6.75 2.13
CA ASP A 25 -10.08 7.03 2.32
C ASP A 25 -10.32 8.53 2.20
N THR A 26 -10.95 8.93 1.10
CA THR A 26 -11.22 10.35 0.82
C THR A 26 -12.31 10.94 1.71
N GLU A 27 -13.13 10.11 2.36
CA GLU A 27 -14.21 10.52 3.25
C GLU A 27 -13.65 10.81 4.64
N THR A 28 -12.93 9.84 5.23
CA THR A 28 -12.36 9.99 6.58
C THR A 28 -10.97 10.62 6.59
N LYS A 29 -10.37 10.86 5.41
CA LYS A 29 -8.98 11.35 5.23
C LYS A 29 -7.93 10.44 5.87
N ARG A 30 -8.23 9.14 5.97
CA ARG A 30 -7.29 8.14 6.52
C ARG A 30 -6.42 7.58 5.40
N LEU A 31 -5.13 7.43 5.68
CA LEU A 31 -4.17 6.76 4.81
C LEU A 31 -3.66 5.52 5.54
N PHE A 32 -3.91 4.34 4.99
CA PHE A 32 -3.56 3.06 5.60
C PHE A 32 -3.13 2.05 4.53
N VAL A 33 -2.58 0.93 4.96
CA VAL A 33 -2.21 -0.19 4.08
C VAL A 33 -3.25 -1.28 4.22
N GLU A 34 -3.75 -1.76 3.09
CA GLU A 34 -4.66 -2.89 2.99
C GLU A 34 -3.85 -4.13 2.57
N HIS A 35 -3.94 -5.20 3.36
CA HIS A 35 -3.41 -6.53 3.00
C HIS A 35 -4.56 -7.49 2.77
N GLU A 36 -4.78 -7.82 1.50
CA GLU A 36 -5.74 -8.82 1.08
C GLU A 36 -5.03 -10.16 0.87
N LYS A 37 -5.43 -11.18 1.61
CA LYS A 37 -4.91 -12.55 1.57
C LYS A 37 -5.99 -13.45 1.01
N THR A 38 -5.71 -14.11 -0.10
CA THR A 38 -6.50 -15.24 -0.59
C THR A 38 -5.72 -16.51 -0.34
N ARG A 39 -6.36 -17.51 0.27
CA ARG A 39 -5.75 -18.82 0.52
C ARG A 39 -6.65 -19.91 -0.06
N GLY A 40 -6.04 -20.88 -0.74
CA GLY A 40 -6.73 -22.10 -1.14
C GLY A 40 -7.11 -22.94 0.08
N ASP A 41 -8.38 -23.32 0.20
CA ASP A 41 -8.81 -24.22 1.26
C ASP A 41 -8.26 -25.64 1.01
N MET A 42 -7.38 -26.10 1.90
CA MET A 42 -6.85 -27.47 1.85
C MET A 42 -7.94 -28.54 2.04
N ARG A 43 -9.14 -28.19 2.54
CA ARG A 43 -10.21 -29.14 2.87
C ARG A 43 -11.35 -29.22 1.85
N GLY A 44 -11.35 -28.41 0.79
CA GLY A 44 -12.29 -28.59 -0.32
C GLY A 44 -12.50 -27.37 -1.19
N GLY A 45 -11.89 -27.36 -2.38
CA GLY A 45 -12.30 -26.64 -3.61
C GLY A 45 -12.49 -25.12 -3.60
N GLY A 46 -12.58 -24.47 -2.44
CA GLY A 46 -12.85 -23.04 -2.31
C GLY A 46 -11.59 -22.23 -2.00
N THR A 47 -11.66 -20.92 -2.23
CA THR A 47 -10.69 -19.94 -1.76
C THR A 47 -11.32 -19.07 -0.70
N ALA A 48 -10.58 -18.77 0.38
CA ALA A 48 -11.00 -17.84 1.41
C ALA A 48 -10.19 -16.54 1.26
N THR A 49 -10.88 -15.39 1.27
CA THR A 49 -10.26 -14.07 1.22
C THR A 49 -10.44 -13.35 2.54
N ALA A 50 -9.36 -12.82 3.09
CA ALA A 50 -9.34 -11.98 4.29
C ALA A 50 -8.63 -10.65 3.98
N THR A 51 -9.12 -9.56 4.57
CA THR A 51 -8.55 -8.22 4.37
C THR A 51 -8.24 -7.61 5.72
N ASP A 52 -6.98 -7.22 5.90
CA ASP A 52 -6.48 -6.52 7.08
C ASP A 52 -6.19 -5.05 6.75
N GLU A 53 -6.58 -4.13 7.64
CA GLU A 53 -6.18 -2.72 7.59
C GLU A 53 -5.05 -2.46 8.57
N ILE A 54 -3.99 -1.79 8.12
CA ILE A 54 -2.77 -1.54 8.89
C ILE A 54 -2.42 -0.06 8.79
N GLU A 55 -2.22 0.60 9.93
CA GLU A 55 -1.77 2.00 9.94
C GLU A 55 -0.39 2.13 9.26
N VAL A 56 -0.17 3.22 8.51
CA VAL A 56 1.08 3.41 7.75
C VAL A 56 2.31 3.39 8.65
N ALA A 57 2.22 4.00 9.84
CA ALA A 57 3.31 4.02 10.80
C ALA A 57 3.70 2.60 11.24
N ASP A 58 2.72 1.77 11.58
CA ASP A 58 2.94 0.38 11.98
C ASP A 58 3.49 -0.45 10.83
N PHE A 59 2.94 -0.27 9.62
CA PHE A 59 3.40 -0.99 8.43
C PHE A 59 4.87 -0.68 8.08
N LEU A 60 5.32 0.57 8.26
CA LEU A 60 6.70 0.96 8.01
C LEU A 60 7.71 0.31 8.98
N THR A 61 7.25 -0.17 10.14
CA THR A 61 8.11 -0.95 11.07
C THR A 61 8.31 -2.40 10.62
N GLN A 62 7.47 -2.91 9.73
CA GLN A 62 7.54 -4.28 9.23
C GLN A 62 8.67 -4.43 8.20
N GLN A 63 9.25 -5.62 8.10
CA GLN A 63 10.25 -5.92 7.07
C GLN A 63 9.58 -6.68 5.92
N GLY A 64 9.63 -6.16 4.70
CA GLY A 64 9.00 -6.82 3.55
C GLY A 64 9.06 -6.02 2.25
N HIS A 65 8.65 -6.66 1.15
CA HIS A 65 8.61 -6.01 -0.17
C HIS A 65 7.64 -4.84 -0.21
N GLY A 66 6.44 -4.99 0.35
CA GLY A 66 5.45 -3.92 0.42
C GLY A 66 5.94 -2.72 1.22
N GLN A 67 6.65 -2.94 2.33
CA GLN A 67 7.24 -1.86 3.13
C GLN A 67 8.32 -1.11 2.33
N ARG A 68 9.21 -1.83 1.62
CA ARG A 68 10.24 -1.18 0.79
C ARG A 68 9.64 -0.34 -0.32
N GLU A 69 8.58 -0.82 -0.98
CA GLU A 69 7.92 -0.03 -2.01
C GLU A 69 7.25 1.21 -1.41
N LEU A 70 6.58 1.10 -0.25
CA LEU A 70 6.01 2.26 0.41
C LEU A 70 7.09 3.29 0.79
N ALA A 71 8.21 2.83 1.37
CA ALA A 71 9.34 3.71 1.70
C ALA A 71 9.89 4.42 0.47
N ARG A 72 10.04 3.71 -0.66
CA ARG A 72 10.44 4.29 -1.94
C ARG A 72 9.44 5.35 -2.42
N LEU A 73 8.14 5.06 -2.38
CA LEU A 73 7.09 6.01 -2.77
C LEU A 73 7.14 7.29 -1.93
N LEU A 74 7.24 7.14 -0.61
CA LEU A 74 7.40 8.28 0.30
C LEU A 74 8.67 9.07 -0.04
N GLY A 75 9.80 8.40 -0.27
CA GLY A 75 11.05 9.03 -0.71
C GLY A 75 10.84 9.90 -1.95
N THR A 76 10.16 9.39 -2.99
CA THR A 76 9.90 10.18 -4.21
C THR A 76 9.02 11.41 -3.96
N LEU A 77 8.08 11.34 -3.01
CA LEU A 77 7.22 12.49 -2.67
C LEU A 77 7.99 13.57 -1.91
N PHE A 78 8.91 13.17 -1.02
CA PHE A 78 9.70 14.11 -0.22
C PHE A 78 10.92 14.66 -0.97
N GLU A 79 11.53 13.88 -1.87
CA GLU A 79 12.68 14.31 -2.70
C GLU A 79 12.26 15.25 -3.83
N GLN A 80 10.98 15.31 -4.20
CA GLN A 80 10.43 16.24 -5.20
C GLN A 80 10.37 17.72 -4.74
N HIS A 81 11.27 18.14 -3.86
CA HIS A 81 11.41 19.54 -3.48
C HIS A 81 12.85 20.10 -3.60
N PRO A 82 13.53 20.05 -4.76
CA PRO A 82 14.43 21.14 -5.12
C PRO A 82 13.56 22.29 -5.62
N ALA A 83 13.57 23.37 -4.84
CA ALA A 83 12.89 24.63 -5.06
C ALA A 83 12.57 24.93 -6.54
N ALA A 84 11.31 25.25 -6.81
CA ALA A 84 11.00 26.37 -7.68
C ALA A 84 11.70 27.60 -7.07
N ALA A 85 12.98 27.77 -7.39
CA ALA A 85 13.74 28.95 -7.04
C ALA A 85 13.08 30.13 -7.76
N ARG A 86 12.54 31.02 -6.93
CA ARG A 86 11.77 32.23 -7.18
C ARG A 86 12.15 33.03 -8.45
N PRO A 87 11.20 33.78 -9.03
CA PRO A 87 11.45 34.65 -10.17
C PRO A 87 12.48 35.72 -9.79
N HIS A 88 13.45 35.95 -10.67
CA HIS A 88 14.28 37.15 -10.60
C HIS A 88 13.37 38.37 -10.85
N VAL A 89 13.14 39.13 -9.78
CA VAL A 89 12.70 40.53 -9.86
C VAL A 89 13.88 41.32 -10.43
N GLY A 90 13.58 42.14 -11.44
CA GLY A 90 14.55 42.92 -12.20
C GLY A 90 15.15 44.13 -11.48
#